data_AF-A0A453FAH0-F1
#
_entry.id   AF-A0A453FAH0-F1
#
_cell.length_a   1.000
_cell.length_b   1.000
_cell.length_c   1.000
_cell.angle_alpha   90.00
_cell.angle_beta   90.00
_cell.angle_gamma   90.00
#
_symmetry.space_group_name_H-M   'P 1'
#
loop_
_entity.id
_entity.type
_entity.pdbx_description
1 polymer ?
#
loop_
_entity_poly.entity_id
_entity_poly.type
_entity_poly.pdbx_seq_one_letter_code
_entity_poly.pdbx_strand_id
1 'polypeptide(L)'
;MYEDASQVATDAVGSIRTIASFCAEKRVVTTYNKKCEALRKQGIRSGIVGGLGFGFSFLVLYLTYALCFYVGAQFVRQGKTTFADVFKVFFALVLAAVGVSQASALASNATKARDSAISVFSILDRKSKIDTSNDEGLVLENVTGDIHFSNVSFKYPSRPDVQIFSDFTLHIPSRKTIALVGESGSGKSTIIALLERFYDPDSGIISVDGVEIKSLRISWLRDQMGLVGQEPVLFNDTIRANITYGKHGEVTEEEVTAVAKAANAHEFISSLPQGYDTLVGEKGVQLSGGQKQ
;
A
#
# COMPACT_ATOMS: atom_id res chain seq x y z
N MET A 1 4.71 14.53 6.34
CA MET A 1 5.77 15.16 7.18
C MET A 1 6.64 14.15 7.91
N TYR A 2 6.10 13.04 8.45
CA TYR A 2 6.90 12.02 9.14
C TYR A 2 7.22 10.78 8.30
N GLU A 3 6.99 10.83 6.98
CA GLU A 3 7.04 9.65 6.11
C GLU A 3 8.38 8.92 6.19
N ASP A 4 9.51 9.62 6.05
CA ASP A 4 10.85 9.03 6.12
C ASP A 4 11.19 8.42 7.49
N ALA A 5 10.68 9.00 8.58
CA ALA A 5 10.90 8.50 9.93
C ALA A 5 9.98 7.30 10.22
N SER A 6 8.73 7.38 9.77
CA SER A 6 7.76 6.30 9.83
C SER A 6 8.25 5.09 9.05
N GLN A 7 8.82 5.29 7.87
CA GLN A 7 9.41 4.21 7.07
C GLN A 7 10.53 3.50 7.84
N VAL A 8 11.45 4.25 8.48
CA VAL A 8 12.50 3.63 9.31
C VAL A 8 11.91 2.82 10.46
N ALA A 9 10.83 3.29 11.09
CA ALA A 9 10.16 2.55 12.15
C ALA A 9 9.46 1.29 11.60
N THR A 10 8.76 1.39 10.48
CA THR A 10 8.08 0.27 9.82
C THR A 10 9.08 -0.81 9.39
N ASP A 11 10.19 -0.42 8.74
CA ASP A 11 11.26 -1.34 8.33
C ASP A 11 11.90 -2.02 9.54
N ALA A 12 12.09 -1.26 10.63
CA ALA A 12 12.67 -1.77 11.86
C ALA A 12 11.79 -2.78 12.57
N VAL A 13 10.48 -2.51 12.66
CA VAL A 13 9.51 -3.43 13.26
C VAL A 13 9.39 -4.69 12.39
N GLY A 14 9.28 -4.54 11.07
CA GLY A 14 9.18 -5.68 10.14
C GLY A 14 10.42 -6.56 10.11
N SER A 15 11.60 -6.01 10.46
CA SER A 15 12.89 -6.71 10.44
C SER A 15 13.54 -6.82 11.83
N ILE A 16 12.73 -6.87 12.90
CA ILE A 16 13.23 -6.78 14.27
C ILE A 16 14.25 -7.89 14.63
N ARG A 17 14.06 -9.11 14.12
CA ARG A 17 14.98 -10.23 14.34
C ARG A 17 16.36 -9.96 13.75
N THR A 18 16.42 -9.36 12.56
CA THR A 18 17.67 -8.99 11.90
C THR A 18 18.39 -7.88 12.69
N ILE A 19 17.65 -6.88 13.17
CA ILE A 19 18.24 -5.81 13.98
C ILE A 19 18.82 -6.36 15.28
N ALA A 20 18.07 -7.23 15.96
CA ALA A 20 18.51 -7.87 17.20
C ALA A 20 19.71 -8.79 16.98
N SER A 21 19.74 -9.56 15.87
CA SER A 21 20.87 -10.46 15.57
C SER A 21 22.17 -9.70 15.32
N PHE A 22 22.08 -8.48 14.79
CA PHE A 22 23.25 -7.61 14.59
C PHE A 22 23.49 -6.63 15.75
N CYS A 23 22.72 -6.71 16.84
CA CYS A 23 22.74 -5.76 17.97
C CYS A 23 22.72 -4.30 17.49
N ALA A 24 21.94 -4.04 16.44
CA ALA A 24 21.93 -2.77 15.71
C ALA A 24 20.83 -1.80 16.19
N GLU A 25 20.16 -2.08 17.31
CA GLU A 25 19.03 -1.30 17.83
C GLU A 25 19.43 0.17 18.03
N LYS A 26 20.61 0.40 18.63
CA LYS A 26 21.13 1.76 18.84
C LYS A 26 21.30 2.51 17.52
N ARG A 27 21.82 1.84 16.48
CA ARG A 27 22.03 2.45 15.16
C ARG A 27 20.70 2.83 14.51
N VAL A 28 19.68 1.99 14.63
CA VAL A 28 18.33 2.26 14.11
C VAL A 28 17.70 3.43 14.85
N VAL A 29 17.76 3.44 16.20
CA VAL A 29 17.26 4.55 17.03
C VAL A 29 17.97 5.85 16.70
N THR A 30 19.29 5.85 16.53
CA THR A 30 20.04 7.05 16.11
C THR A 30 19.62 7.53 14.73
N THR A 31 19.38 6.62 13.79
CA THR A 31 18.93 6.97 12.43
C THR A 31 17.53 7.59 12.47
N TYR A 32 16.60 7.00 13.24
CA TYR A 32 15.27 7.55 13.46
C TYR A 32 15.33 8.95 14.10
N ASN A 33 16.13 9.10 15.16
CA ASN A 33 16.31 10.39 15.83
C ASN A 33 16.90 11.46 14.91
N LYS A 34 17.88 11.10 14.06
CA LYS A 34 18.47 12.00 13.07
C LYS A 34 17.43 12.47 12.06
N LYS A 35 16.58 11.57 11.55
CA LYS A 35 15.47 11.94 10.66
C LYS A 35 14.45 12.84 11.36
N CYS A 36 14.16 12.58 12.63
CA CYS A 36 13.29 13.41 13.46
C CYS A 36 13.91 14.77 13.85
N GLU A 37 15.24 14.92 13.85
CA GLU A 37 15.89 16.15 14.30
C GLU A 37 15.60 17.34 13.37
N ALA A 38 15.64 17.11 12.05
CA ALA A 38 15.29 18.13 11.06
C ALA A 38 13.84 18.59 11.24
N LEU A 39 12.92 17.63 11.41
CA LEU A 39 11.50 17.89 11.68
C LEU A 39 11.30 18.64 13.01
N ARG A 40 12.05 18.27 14.06
CA ARG A 40 12.01 18.96 15.36
C ARG A 40 12.47 20.41 15.23
N LYS A 41 13.58 20.67 14.54
CA LYS A 41 14.08 22.04 14.29
C LYS A 41 13.06 22.86 13.49
N GLN A 42 12.45 22.25 12.47
CA GLN A 42 11.39 22.89 11.71
C GLN A 42 10.16 23.17 12.59
N GLY A 43 9.74 22.22 13.42
CA GLY A 43 8.64 22.38 14.36
C GLY A 43 8.87 23.50 15.37
N ILE A 44 10.08 23.59 15.94
CA ILE A 44 10.46 24.69 16.85
C ILE A 44 10.43 26.03 16.11
N ARG A 45 11.03 26.13 14.92
CA ARG A 45 11.01 27.36 14.13
C ARG A 45 9.59 27.78 13.76
N SER A 46 8.77 26.82 13.33
CA SER A 46 7.36 27.05 13.01
C SER A 46 6.56 27.46 14.25
N GLY A 47 6.87 26.90 15.41
CA GLY A 47 6.25 27.26 16.69
C GLY A 47 6.60 28.68 17.12
N ILE A 48 7.87 29.09 16.99
CA ILE A 48 8.30 30.47 17.32
C ILE A 48 7.67 31.47 16.36
N VAL A 49 7.73 31.21 15.04
CA VAL A 49 7.14 32.10 14.04
C VAL A 49 5.62 32.17 14.19
N GLY A 50 4.96 31.03 14.39
CA GLY A 50 3.52 30.96 14.64
C GLY A 50 3.12 31.65 15.93
N GLY A 51 3.87 31.47 17.01
CA GLY A 51 3.62 32.12 18.30
C GLY A 51 3.79 33.63 18.26
N LEU A 52 4.85 34.13 17.60
CA LEU A 52 5.04 35.57 17.39
C LEU A 52 3.93 36.16 16.52
N GLY A 53 3.56 35.48 15.44
CA GLY A 53 2.44 35.90 14.58
C GLY A 53 1.11 35.95 15.33
N PHE A 54 0.85 34.95 16.18
CA PHE A 54 -0.35 34.89 17.01
C PHE A 54 -0.36 36.02 18.05
N GLY A 55 0.73 36.22 18.79
CA GLY A 55 0.86 37.30 19.77
C GLY A 55 0.70 38.70 19.14
N PHE A 56 1.33 38.93 17.99
CA PHE A 56 1.19 40.18 17.24
C PHE A 56 -0.26 40.40 16.77
N SER A 57 -0.94 39.36 16.31
CA SER A 57 -2.35 39.44 15.90
C SER A 57 -3.26 39.87 17.07
N PHE A 58 -3.03 39.33 18.28
CA PHE A 58 -3.76 39.74 19.48
C PHE A 58 -3.43 41.17 19.93
N LEU A 59 -2.17 41.59 19.82
CA LEU A 59 -1.78 42.97 20.11
C LEU A 59 -2.54 43.95 19.21
N VAL A 60 -2.55 43.70 17.90
CA VAL A 60 -3.27 44.53 16.92
C VAL A 60 -4.77 44.54 17.22
N LEU A 61 -5.36 43.40 17.59
CA LEU A 61 -6.76 43.30 17.96
C LEU A 61 -7.10 44.21 19.16
N TYR A 62 -6.33 44.12 20.25
CA TYR A 62 -6.58 44.93 21.45
C TYR A 62 -6.32 46.42 21.22
N LEU A 63 -5.30 46.78 20.42
CA LEU A 63 -5.07 48.17 20.02
C LEU A 63 -6.24 48.72 19.21
N THR A 64 -6.80 47.91 18.30
CA THR A 64 -7.97 48.28 17.51
C THR A 64 -9.18 48.51 18.41
N TYR A 65 -9.41 47.62 19.40
CA TYR A 65 -10.49 47.79 20.37
C TYR A 65 -10.33 49.07 21.20
N ALA A 66 -9.13 49.31 21.72
CA ALA A 66 -8.82 50.52 22.49
C ALA A 66 -9.07 51.79 21.67
N LEU A 67 -8.65 51.81 20.40
CA LEU A 67 -8.89 52.92 19.48
C LEU A 67 -10.38 53.13 19.20
N CYS A 68 -11.12 52.05 18.93
CA CYS A 68 -12.56 52.09 18.69
C CYS A 68 -13.31 52.69 19.88
N PHE A 69 -12.99 52.25 21.11
CA PHE A 69 -13.62 52.78 22.31
C PHE A 69 -13.19 54.21 22.61
N TYR A 70 -11.93 54.58 22.38
CA TYR A 70 -11.46 55.95 22.57
C TYR A 70 -12.20 56.93 21.65
N VAL A 71 -12.29 56.63 20.35
CA VAL A 71 -13.01 57.47 19.38
C VAL A 71 -14.51 57.46 19.67
N GLY A 72 -15.08 56.30 20.02
CA GLY A 72 -16.47 56.18 20.43
C GLY A 72 -16.80 57.07 21.64
N ALA A 73 -15.95 57.07 22.66
CA ALA A 73 -16.10 57.93 23.84
C ALA A 73 -16.02 59.42 23.50
N GLN A 74 -15.15 59.81 22.56
CA GLN A 74 -15.08 61.20 22.07
C GLN A 74 -16.39 61.63 21.36
N PHE A 75 -17.00 60.76 20.56
CA PHE A 75 -18.28 61.07 19.91
C PHE A 75 -19.45 61.15 20.89
N VAL A 76 -19.46 60.30 21.92
CA VAL A 76 -20.45 60.40 23.01
C VAL A 76 -20.28 61.72 23.76
N ARG A 77 -19.04 62.11 24.09
CA ARG A 77 -18.74 63.38 24.76
C ARG A 77 -19.18 64.61 23.95
N GLN A 78 -19.10 64.53 22.62
CA GLN A 78 -19.55 65.59 21.71
C GLN A 78 -21.06 65.58 21.44
N GLY A 79 -21.82 64.65 22.04
CA GLY A 79 -23.27 64.52 21.84
C GLY A 79 -23.68 64.00 20.45
N LYS A 80 -22.75 63.44 19.68
CA LYS A 80 -23.01 62.95 18.30
C LYS A 80 -23.61 61.55 18.26
N THR A 81 -23.47 60.77 19.33
CA THR A 81 -23.97 59.39 19.44
C THR A 81 -24.23 59.03 20.89
N THR A 82 -24.99 57.95 21.13
CA THR A 82 -25.18 57.38 22.47
C THR A 82 -24.17 56.27 22.77
N PHE A 83 -23.93 56.00 24.06
CA PHE A 83 -23.11 54.88 24.51
C PHE A 83 -23.62 53.53 23.97
N ALA A 84 -24.94 53.34 23.97
CA ALA A 84 -25.56 52.11 23.49
C ALA A 84 -25.28 51.85 22.01
N ASP A 85 -25.33 52.89 21.17
CA ASP A 85 -25.13 52.74 19.73
C ASP A 85 -23.67 52.42 19.36
N VAL A 86 -22.69 52.96 20.10
CA VAL A 86 -21.28 52.60 19.95
C VAL A 86 -21.06 51.11 20.24
N PHE A 87 -21.64 50.61 21.34
CA PHE A 87 -21.53 49.19 21.69
C PHE A 87 -22.25 48.28 20.69
N LYS A 88 -23.41 48.67 20.16
CA LYS A 88 -24.12 47.91 19.11
C LYS A 88 -23.24 47.75 17.87
N VAL A 89 -22.66 48.85 17.37
CA VAL A 89 -21.81 48.82 16.18
C VAL A 89 -20.55 48.00 16.42
N PHE A 90 -19.91 48.17 17.59
CA PHE A 90 -18.73 47.39 17.97
C PHE A 90 -19.02 45.89 17.97
N PHE A 91 -20.06 45.45 18.68
CA PHE A 91 -20.40 44.02 18.73
C PHE A 91 -20.81 43.47 17.37
N ALA A 92 -21.56 44.24 16.57
CA ALA A 92 -21.94 43.81 15.22
C ALA A 92 -20.70 43.57 14.33
N LEU A 93 -19.73 44.49 14.35
CA LEU A 93 -18.50 44.36 13.57
C LEU A 93 -17.62 43.20 14.06
N VAL A 94 -17.46 43.04 15.38
CA VAL A 94 -16.66 41.95 15.95
C VAL A 94 -17.26 40.59 15.62
N LEU A 95 -18.57 40.43 15.80
CA LEU A 95 -19.26 39.17 15.48
C LEU A 95 -19.19 38.84 13.99
N ALA A 96 -19.35 39.84 13.11
CA ALA A 96 -19.20 39.66 11.67
C ALA A 96 -17.77 39.24 11.28
N ALA A 97 -16.75 39.89 11.84
CA ALA A 97 -15.35 39.57 11.57
C ALA A 97 -14.98 38.15 12.04
N VAL A 98 -15.47 37.74 13.22
CA VAL A 98 -15.30 36.37 13.73
C VAL A 98 -15.99 35.35 12.80
N GLY A 99 -17.19 35.67 12.30
CA GLY A 99 -17.91 34.83 11.34
C GLY A 99 -17.11 34.62 10.04
N VAL A 100 -16.57 35.69 9.46
CA VAL A 100 -15.74 35.63 8.24
C VAL A 100 -14.46 34.82 8.48
N SER A 101 -13.78 35.02 9.62
CA SER A 101 -12.57 34.29 9.98
C SER A 101 -12.82 32.77 10.07
N GLN A 102 -13.90 32.35 10.74
CA GLN A 102 -14.28 30.95 10.84
C GLN A 102 -14.64 30.35 9.47
N ALA A 103 -15.39 31.08 8.64
CA ALA A 103 -15.71 30.64 7.29
C ALA A 103 -14.45 30.46 6.42
N SER A 104 -13.47 31.37 6.54
CA SER A 104 -12.19 31.26 5.82
C SER A 104 -11.37 30.05 6.27
N ALA A 105 -11.41 29.69 7.56
CA ALA A 105 -10.73 28.49 8.06
C ALA A 105 -11.35 27.21 7.49
N LEU A 106 -12.69 27.17 7.35
CA LEU A 106 -13.40 26.05 6.71
C LEU A 106 -13.03 25.91 5.23
N ALA A 107 -12.86 27.02 4.49
CA ALA A 107 -12.46 26.98 3.09
C ALA A 107 -11.08 26.32 2.89
N SER A 108 -10.12 26.57 3.78
CA SER A 108 -8.79 25.92 3.74
C SER A 108 -8.87 24.41 3.94
N ASN A 109 -9.73 23.95 4.86
CA ASN A 109 -9.96 22.52 5.07
C ASN A 109 -10.64 21.87 3.86
N ALA A 110 -11.55 22.57 3.19
CA ALA A 110 -12.19 22.08 1.97
C ALA A 110 -11.17 21.83 0.84
N THR A 111 -10.18 22.73 0.67
CA THR A 111 -9.10 22.51 -0.30
C THR A 111 -8.26 21.28 0.03
N LYS A 112 -7.87 21.09 1.30
CA LYS A 112 -7.13 19.88 1.71
C LYS A 112 -7.93 18.60 1.50
N ALA A 113 -9.22 18.62 1.84
CA ALA A 113 -10.11 17.49 1.60
C ALA A 113 -10.21 17.15 0.11
N ARG A 114 -10.28 18.17 -0.75
CA ARG A 114 -10.24 18.01 -2.20
C ARG A 114 -8.94 17.36 -2.67
N ASP A 115 -7.79 17.83 -2.20
CA ASP A 115 -6.48 17.27 -2.61
C ASP A 115 -6.32 15.81 -2.17
N SER A 116 -6.74 15.49 -0.94
CA SER A 116 -6.77 14.11 -0.45
C SER A 116 -7.73 13.24 -1.28
N ALA A 117 -8.91 13.76 -1.63
CA ALA A 117 -9.85 13.06 -2.49
C ALA A 117 -9.25 12.78 -3.87
N ILE A 118 -8.58 13.76 -4.50
CA ILE A 118 -7.88 13.58 -5.78
C ILE A 118 -6.85 12.44 -5.70
N SER A 119 -6.08 12.35 -4.61
CA SER A 119 -5.11 11.27 -4.43
C SER A 119 -5.75 9.89 -4.23
N VAL A 120 -6.94 9.82 -3.62
CA VAL A 120 -7.68 8.56 -3.47
C VAL A 120 -8.30 8.16 -4.81
N PHE A 121 -8.96 9.10 -5.49
CA PHE A 121 -9.57 8.85 -6.80
C PHE A 121 -8.53 8.53 -7.88
N SER A 122 -7.30 9.06 -7.82
CA SER A 122 -6.24 8.68 -8.76
C SER A 122 -5.84 7.21 -8.65
N ILE A 123 -6.02 6.58 -7.48
CA ILE A 123 -5.82 5.14 -7.28
C ILE A 123 -7.06 4.36 -7.72
N LEU A 124 -8.26 4.81 -7.33
CA LEU A 124 -9.53 4.13 -7.65
C LEU A 124 -9.84 4.14 -9.16
N ASP A 125 -9.58 5.26 -9.84
CA ASP A 125 -9.88 5.43 -11.26
C ASP A 125 -8.78 4.86 -12.18
N ARG A 126 -7.66 4.40 -11.60
CA ARG A 126 -6.55 3.83 -12.37
C ARG A 126 -6.96 2.49 -12.96
N LYS A 127 -7.10 2.44 -14.28
CA LYS A 127 -7.32 1.19 -15.02
C LYS A 127 -6.04 0.36 -15.10
N SER A 128 -6.10 -0.91 -14.68
CA SER A 128 -5.01 -1.87 -14.87
C SER A 128 -4.94 -2.31 -16.33
N LYS A 129 -3.72 -2.54 -16.85
CA LYS A 129 -3.53 -3.15 -18.17
C LYS A 129 -3.94 -4.62 -18.18
N ILE A 130 -3.72 -5.30 -17.06
CA ILE A 130 -4.09 -6.69 -16.81
C ILE A 130 -5.12 -6.63 -15.69
N ASP A 131 -6.39 -6.64 -16.07
CA ASP A 131 -7.51 -6.51 -15.14
C ASP A 131 -8.00 -7.89 -14.71
N THR A 132 -7.81 -8.22 -13.43
CA THR A 132 -8.26 -9.49 -12.85
C THR A 132 -9.71 -9.51 -12.42
N SER A 133 -10.35 -8.34 -12.37
CA SER A 133 -11.77 -8.21 -12.01
C SER A 133 -12.71 -8.39 -13.19
N ASN A 134 -12.17 -8.32 -14.41
CA ASN A 134 -12.93 -8.47 -15.63
C ASN A 134 -13.06 -9.95 -16.01
N ASP A 135 -14.30 -10.39 -16.27
CA ASP A 135 -14.60 -11.75 -16.73
C ASP A 135 -14.47 -11.94 -18.25
N GLU A 136 -14.00 -10.91 -18.95
CA GLU A 136 -13.70 -10.98 -20.38
C GLU A 136 -12.52 -11.91 -20.69
N GLY A 137 -12.64 -12.61 -21.82
CA GLY A 137 -11.62 -13.51 -22.34
C GLY A 137 -12.18 -14.91 -22.59
N LEU A 138 -11.38 -15.72 -23.27
CA LEU A 138 -11.68 -17.11 -23.57
C LEU A 138 -11.42 -18.00 -22.35
N VAL A 139 -12.24 -19.01 -22.19
CA VAL A 139 -12.09 -20.10 -21.22
C VAL A 139 -12.03 -21.39 -22.02
N LEU A 140 -10.99 -22.19 -21.84
CA LEU A 140 -10.88 -23.48 -22.52
C LEU A 140 -11.64 -24.53 -21.72
N GLU A 141 -12.43 -25.35 -22.40
CA GLU A 141 -13.14 -26.48 -21.75
C GLU A 141 -12.17 -27.56 -21.27
N ASN A 142 -11.09 -27.78 -22.02
CA ASN A 142 -10.08 -28.79 -21.72
C ASN A 142 -8.69 -28.17 -21.83
N VAL A 143 -7.85 -28.42 -20.83
CA VAL A 143 -6.46 -27.98 -20.78
C VAL A 143 -5.55 -29.19 -20.80
N THR A 144 -4.68 -29.28 -21.81
CA THR A 144 -3.66 -30.32 -21.89
C THR A 144 -2.34 -29.87 -21.28
N GLY A 145 -2.08 -28.56 -21.25
CA GLY A 145 -0.89 -27.96 -20.65
C GLY A 145 0.32 -27.94 -21.58
N ASP A 146 0.11 -27.81 -22.89
CA ASP A 146 1.18 -27.57 -23.86
C ASP A 146 1.48 -26.06 -23.96
N ILE A 147 2.70 -25.63 -23.61
CA ILE A 147 3.03 -24.21 -23.45
C ILE A 147 4.10 -23.80 -24.46
N HIS A 148 3.86 -22.71 -25.17
CA HIS A 148 4.80 -22.14 -26.13
C HIS A 148 5.09 -20.67 -25.86
N PHE A 149 6.38 -20.34 -25.78
CA PHE A 149 6.91 -18.99 -25.90
C PHE A 149 7.51 -18.87 -27.31
N SER A 150 7.08 -17.87 -28.07
CA SER A 150 7.54 -17.64 -29.44
C SER A 150 8.06 -16.22 -29.60
N ASN A 151 9.37 -16.10 -29.83
CA ASN A 151 10.06 -14.84 -30.12
C ASN A 151 9.80 -13.74 -29.07
N VAL A 152 9.74 -14.14 -27.80
CA VAL A 152 9.37 -13.28 -26.68
C VAL A 152 10.49 -12.31 -26.35
N SER A 153 10.19 -11.02 -26.37
CA SER A 153 11.07 -9.99 -25.84
C SER A 153 10.41 -9.29 -24.66
N PHE A 154 11.18 -9.05 -23.60
CA PHE A 154 10.64 -8.49 -22.37
C PHE A 154 11.66 -7.69 -21.56
N LYS A 155 11.17 -6.58 -20.98
CA LYS A 155 11.82 -5.76 -19.96
C LYS A 155 10.91 -5.50 -18.78
N TYR A 156 11.46 -5.43 -17.57
CA TYR A 156 10.69 -5.00 -16.40
C TYR A 156 10.42 -3.49 -16.45
N PRO A 157 9.17 -3.03 -16.19
CA PRO A 157 8.85 -1.60 -16.17
C PRO A 157 9.65 -0.78 -15.15
N SER A 158 10.11 -1.41 -14.06
CA SER A 158 10.95 -0.77 -13.04
C SER A 158 12.39 -0.54 -13.49
N ARG A 159 12.84 -1.22 -14.56
CA ARG A 159 14.20 -1.12 -15.14
C ARG A 159 14.12 -1.22 -16.68
N PRO A 160 13.57 -0.22 -17.35
CA PRO A 160 13.30 -0.26 -18.81
C PRO A 160 14.57 -0.30 -19.68
N ASP A 161 15.73 0.00 -19.09
CA ASP A 161 17.02 -0.02 -19.79
C ASP A 161 17.63 -1.43 -19.86
N VAL A 162 17.10 -2.38 -19.08
CA VAL A 162 17.64 -3.74 -18.99
C VAL A 162 16.72 -4.71 -19.75
N GLN A 163 17.24 -5.27 -20.84
CA GLN A 163 16.59 -6.34 -21.58
C GLN A 163 16.76 -7.67 -20.86
N ILE A 164 15.67 -8.35 -20.52
CA ILE A 164 15.72 -9.68 -19.89
C ILE A 164 15.68 -10.78 -20.95
N PHE A 165 14.74 -10.69 -21.89
CA PHE A 165 14.63 -11.62 -23.02
C PHE A 165 14.72 -10.88 -24.33
N SER A 166 15.54 -11.38 -25.25
CA SER A 166 15.61 -10.95 -26.64
C SER A 166 15.31 -12.14 -27.51
N ASP A 167 14.14 -12.16 -28.15
CA ASP A 167 13.73 -13.24 -29.07
C ASP A 167 13.69 -14.65 -28.43
N PHE A 168 13.22 -14.74 -27.18
CA PHE A 168 13.19 -15.97 -26.41
C PHE A 168 12.10 -16.93 -26.91
N THR A 169 12.48 -18.18 -27.16
CA THR A 169 11.56 -19.25 -27.59
C THR A 169 11.74 -20.47 -26.69
N LEU A 170 10.63 -21.03 -26.22
CA LEU A 170 10.58 -22.22 -25.35
C LEU A 170 9.31 -23.01 -25.65
N HIS A 171 9.45 -24.33 -25.74
CA HIS A 171 8.32 -25.25 -25.77
C HIS A 171 8.35 -26.14 -24.54
N ILE A 172 7.23 -26.19 -23.81
CA ILE A 172 6.99 -27.08 -22.69
C ILE A 172 5.89 -28.07 -23.13
N PRO A 173 6.25 -29.30 -23.51
CA PRO A 173 5.25 -30.27 -23.94
C PRO A 173 4.32 -30.66 -22.81
N SER A 174 3.06 -30.91 -23.15
CA SER A 174 2.05 -31.42 -22.21
C SER A 174 2.57 -32.62 -21.40
N ARG A 175 2.27 -32.61 -20.09
CA ARG A 175 2.59 -33.69 -19.13
C ARG A 175 4.10 -33.99 -19.00
N LYS A 176 4.96 -33.03 -19.33
CA LYS A 176 6.40 -33.15 -19.10
C LYS A 176 6.86 -32.18 -18.01
N THR A 177 7.84 -32.62 -17.24
CA THR A 177 8.56 -31.77 -16.30
C THR A 177 9.78 -31.18 -17.00
N ILE A 178 9.90 -29.86 -17.00
CA ILE A 178 11.07 -29.16 -17.51
C ILE A 178 11.81 -28.50 -16.35
N ALA A 179 13.13 -28.65 -16.34
CA ALA A 179 14.02 -27.94 -15.42
C ALA A 179 14.70 -26.78 -16.16
N LEU A 180 14.51 -25.56 -15.66
CA LEU A 180 15.16 -24.36 -16.19
C LEU A 180 16.43 -24.07 -15.37
N VAL A 181 17.58 -24.16 -16.02
CA VAL A 181 18.90 -23.94 -15.39
C VAL A 181 19.61 -22.75 -16.04
N GLY A 182 20.41 -22.04 -15.25
CA GLY A 182 21.16 -20.88 -15.73
C GLY A 182 21.63 -19.99 -14.59
N GLU A 183 22.50 -19.03 -14.90
CA GLU A 183 23.08 -18.09 -13.93
C GLU A 183 22.03 -17.20 -13.25
N SER A 184 22.39 -16.61 -12.11
CA SER A 184 21.51 -15.64 -11.44
C SER A 184 21.21 -14.46 -12.38
N GLY A 185 19.96 -14.04 -12.44
CA GLY A 185 19.53 -12.95 -13.34
C GLY A 185 19.24 -13.37 -14.79
N SER A 186 19.39 -14.64 -15.16
CA SER A 186 19.13 -15.14 -16.52
C SER A 186 17.65 -15.17 -16.95
N GLY A 187 16.73 -14.59 -16.16
CA GLY A 187 15.31 -14.54 -16.48
C GLY A 187 14.47 -15.77 -16.11
N LYS A 188 15.01 -16.79 -15.41
CA LYS A 188 14.25 -18.02 -15.04
C LYS A 188 12.90 -17.71 -14.37
N SER A 189 12.91 -16.88 -13.32
CA SER A 189 11.68 -16.47 -12.62
C SER A 189 10.79 -15.56 -13.48
N THR A 190 11.36 -14.87 -14.48
CA THR A 190 10.61 -14.05 -15.43
C THR A 190 9.73 -14.91 -16.34
N ILE A 191 10.16 -16.13 -16.69
CA ILE A 191 9.33 -17.08 -17.46
C ILE A 191 8.02 -17.36 -16.70
N ILE A 192 8.11 -17.63 -15.40
CA ILE A 192 6.96 -17.86 -14.53
C ILE A 192 6.10 -16.61 -14.45
N ALA A 193 6.70 -15.43 -14.24
CA ALA A 193 5.97 -14.17 -14.13
C ALA A 193 5.21 -13.77 -15.42
N LEU A 194 5.75 -14.14 -16.58
CA LEU A 194 5.08 -13.95 -17.88
C LEU A 194 3.99 -14.99 -18.12
N LEU A 195 4.20 -16.25 -17.73
CA LEU A 195 3.21 -17.32 -17.87
C LEU A 195 1.98 -17.07 -16.98
N GLU A 196 2.19 -16.66 -15.72
CA GLU A 196 1.16 -16.19 -14.78
C GLU A 196 0.55 -14.83 -15.16
N ARG A 197 1.08 -14.24 -16.24
CA ARG A 197 0.67 -12.96 -16.81
C ARG A 197 0.61 -11.87 -15.72
N PHE A 198 1.65 -11.80 -14.87
CA PHE A 198 1.90 -10.62 -14.04
C PHE A 198 2.44 -9.46 -14.88
N TYR A 199 3.04 -9.79 -16.02
CA TYR A 199 3.48 -8.85 -17.03
C TYR A 199 3.10 -9.39 -18.41
N ASP A 200 2.79 -8.48 -19.34
CA ASP A 200 2.72 -8.83 -20.76
C ASP A 200 4.13 -8.66 -21.38
N PRO A 201 4.53 -9.51 -22.34
CA PRO A 201 5.77 -9.31 -23.08
C PRO A 201 5.70 -8.02 -23.94
N ASP A 202 6.87 -7.44 -24.24
CA ASP A 202 6.97 -6.28 -25.14
C ASP A 202 6.69 -6.67 -26.60
N SER A 203 7.13 -7.88 -26.97
CA SER A 203 6.85 -8.50 -28.27
C SER A 203 6.89 -10.03 -28.16
N GLY A 204 6.40 -10.72 -29.19
CA GLY A 204 6.29 -12.18 -29.20
C GLY A 204 4.98 -12.66 -28.57
N ILE A 205 4.79 -13.97 -28.54
CA ILE A 205 3.53 -14.62 -28.16
C ILE A 205 3.83 -15.68 -27.10
N ILE A 206 2.97 -15.75 -26.08
CA ILE A 206 2.93 -16.86 -25.13
C ILE A 206 1.57 -17.53 -25.27
N SER A 207 1.55 -18.85 -25.43
CA SER A 207 0.32 -19.60 -25.63
C SER A 207 0.28 -20.86 -24.77
N VAL A 208 -0.94 -21.24 -24.39
CA VAL A 208 -1.27 -22.49 -23.70
C VAL A 208 -2.27 -23.23 -24.58
N ASP A 209 -1.96 -24.49 -24.92
CA ASP A 209 -2.73 -25.34 -25.84
C ASP A 209 -3.03 -24.67 -27.19
N GLY A 210 -2.05 -23.90 -27.70
CA GLY A 210 -2.16 -23.16 -28.96
C GLY A 210 -2.96 -21.85 -28.89
N VAL A 211 -3.51 -21.49 -27.73
CA VAL A 211 -4.26 -20.24 -27.52
C VAL A 211 -3.40 -19.22 -26.79
N GLU A 212 -3.29 -18.01 -27.33
CA GLU A 212 -2.51 -16.93 -26.73
C GLU A 212 -3.05 -16.55 -25.34
N ILE A 213 -2.19 -16.47 -24.33
CA ILE A 213 -2.58 -16.18 -22.94
C ILE A 213 -3.23 -14.81 -22.75
N LYS A 214 -2.99 -13.90 -23.69
CA LYS A 214 -3.60 -12.56 -23.71
C LYS A 214 -5.10 -12.61 -24.00
N SER A 215 -5.54 -13.61 -24.77
CA SER A 215 -6.94 -13.82 -25.13
C SER A 215 -7.72 -14.57 -24.06
N LEU A 216 -7.04 -15.23 -23.12
CA LEU A 216 -7.64 -16.00 -22.04
C LEU A 216 -8.10 -15.07 -20.89
N ARG A 217 -9.20 -15.47 -20.23
CA ARG A 217 -9.64 -14.84 -18.98
C ARG A 217 -8.58 -15.07 -17.90
N ILE A 218 -8.06 -13.99 -17.30
CA ILE A 218 -6.89 -14.04 -16.42
C ILE A 218 -7.12 -14.84 -15.13
N SER A 219 -8.31 -14.72 -14.52
CA SER A 219 -8.67 -15.51 -13.34
C SER A 219 -8.65 -17.00 -13.65
N TRP A 220 -9.31 -17.38 -14.75
CA TRP A 220 -9.32 -18.77 -15.22
C TRP A 220 -7.91 -19.29 -15.53
N LEU A 221 -7.07 -18.50 -16.22
CA LEU A 221 -5.68 -18.89 -16.54
C LEU A 221 -4.91 -19.25 -15.27
N ARG A 222 -5.02 -18.43 -14.22
CA ARG A 222 -4.35 -18.66 -12.93
C ARG A 222 -4.95 -19.82 -12.15
N ASP A 223 -6.25 -20.07 -12.26
CA ASP A 223 -6.91 -21.24 -11.66
C ASP A 223 -6.37 -22.57 -12.21
N GLN A 224 -5.80 -22.57 -13.43
CA GLN A 224 -5.18 -23.76 -14.02
C GLN A 224 -3.73 -23.98 -13.58
N MET A 225 -3.16 -23.07 -12.78
CA MET A 225 -1.74 -23.09 -12.40
C MET A 225 -1.54 -23.09 -10.89
N GLY A 226 -0.64 -23.97 -10.43
CA GLY A 226 -0.16 -23.98 -9.04
C GLY A 226 1.22 -23.35 -8.95
N LEU A 227 1.32 -22.20 -8.27
CA LEU A 227 2.60 -21.51 -8.07
C LEU A 227 3.16 -21.80 -6.66
N VAL A 228 4.36 -22.39 -6.61
CA VAL A 228 5.14 -22.53 -5.38
C VAL A 228 6.30 -21.53 -5.41
N GLY A 229 6.21 -20.49 -4.58
CA GLY A 229 7.25 -19.47 -4.47
C GLY A 229 8.51 -19.99 -3.77
N GLN A 230 9.66 -19.38 -4.09
CA GLN A 230 10.93 -19.70 -3.42
C GLN A 230 10.87 -19.45 -1.90
N GLU A 231 10.17 -18.39 -1.49
CA GLU A 231 9.87 -18.08 -0.09
C GLU A 231 8.34 -18.11 0.09
N PRO A 232 7.77 -19.20 0.63
CA PRO A 232 6.33 -19.30 0.83
C PRO A 232 5.88 -18.28 1.88
N VAL A 233 4.85 -17.50 1.53
CA VAL A 233 4.24 -16.51 2.41
C VAL A 233 2.90 -17.06 2.88
N LEU A 234 2.75 -17.17 4.20
CA LEU A 234 1.48 -17.50 4.84
C LEU A 234 0.85 -16.22 5.41
N PHE A 235 -0.46 -16.09 5.25
CA PHE A 235 -1.25 -15.05 5.87
C PHE A 235 -1.33 -15.29 7.38
N ASN A 236 -1.47 -14.22 8.15
CA ASN A 236 -1.58 -14.27 9.61
C ASN A 236 -2.96 -14.81 10.04
N ASP A 237 -3.17 -16.10 9.83
CA ASP A 237 -4.40 -16.85 10.08
C ASP A 237 -4.05 -18.30 10.48
N THR A 238 -5.05 -19.17 10.60
CA THR A 238 -4.88 -20.60 10.87
C THR A 238 -4.23 -21.33 9.70
N ILE A 239 -3.66 -22.51 9.97
CA ILE A 239 -3.16 -23.41 8.91
C ILE A 239 -4.31 -23.79 7.97
N ARG A 240 -5.51 -24.08 8.50
CA ARG A 240 -6.71 -24.36 7.69
C ARG A 240 -7.04 -23.22 6.73
N ALA A 241 -7.06 -21.98 7.22
CA ALA A 241 -7.37 -20.81 6.40
C ALA A 241 -6.36 -20.62 5.26
N ASN A 242 -5.07 -20.84 5.52
CA ASN A 242 -4.04 -20.76 4.49
C ASN A 242 -4.15 -21.86 3.43
N ILE A 243 -4.52 -23.10 3.80
CA ILE A 243 -4.74 -24.20 2.84
C ILE A 243 -5.98 -23.91 1.98
N THR A 244 -7.08 -23.49 2.61
CA THR A 244 -8.35 -23.22 1.92
C THR A 244 -8.28 -21.99 1.02
N TYR A 245 -7.35 -21.07 1.26
CA TYR A 245 -7.09 -19.91 0.39
C TYR A 245 -6.79 -20.30 -1.07
N GLY A 246 -6.25 -21.50 -1.31
CA GLY A 246 -5.89 -21.98 -2.64
C GLY A 246 -7.05 -22.47 -3.51
N LYS A 247 -8.28 -22.58 -2.98
CA LYS A 247 -9.45 -23.07 -3.72
C LYS A 247 -10.62 -22.11 -3.59
N HIS A 248 -11.27 -21.82 -4.72
CA HIS A 248 -12.53 -21.07 -4.74
C HIS A 248 -13.70 -22.00 -4.38
N GLY A 249 -14.58 -21.54 -3.48
CA GLY A 249 -15.80 -22.25 -3.08
C GLY A 249 -15.71 -22.94 -1.72
N GLU A 250 -16.68 -23.79 -1.42
CA GLU A 250 -16.69 -24.59 -0.19
C GLU A 250 -15.60 -25.67 -0.25
N VAL A 251 -14.83 -25.78 0.83
CA VAL A 251 -13.77 -26.78 1.01
C VAL A 251 -14.15 -27.63 2.21
N THR A 252 -14.19 -28.96 2.03
CA THR A 252 -14.52 -29.86 3.14
C THR A 252 -13.26 -30.21 3.96
N GLU A 253 -13.44 -30.62 5.22
CA GLU A 253 -12.31 -31.01 6.07
C GLU A 253 -11.56 -32.23 5.52
N GLU A 254 -12.25 -33.12 4.81
CA GLU A 254 -11.65 -34.26 4.13
C GLU A 254 -10.70 -33.82 3.02
N GLU A 255 -11.09 -32.79 2.23
CA GLU A 255 -10.24 -32.21 1.19
C GLU A 255 -8.99 -31.57 1.80
N VAL A 256 -9.15 -30.75 2.86
CA VAL A 256 -8.03 -30.12 3.58
C VAL A 256 -7.06 -31.17 4.10
N THR A 257 -7.59 -32.24 4.70
CA THR A 257 -6.78 -33.34 5.23
C THR A 257 -6.08 -34.11 4.10
N ALA A 258 -6.75 -34.34 2.98
CA ALA A 258 -6.19 -35.06 1.84
C ALA A 258 -5.02 -34.30 1.20
N VAL A 259 -5.16 -32.98 0.96
CA VAL A 259 -4.08 -32.18 0.38
C VAL A 259 -2.90 -32.04 1.34
N ALA A 260 -3.16 -31.90 2.64
CA ALA A 260 -2.10 -31.88 3.65
C ALA A 260 -1.35 -33.22 3.74
N LYS A 261 -2.04 -34.35 3.54
CA LYS A 261 -1.36 -35.66 3.44
C LYS A 261 -0.53 -35.77 2.16
N ALA A 262 -1.06 -35.34 1.03
CA ALA A 262 -0.35 -35.34 -0.25
C ALA A 262 0.93 -34.47 -0.21
N ALA A 263 0.90 -33.37 0.54
CA ALA A 263 2.06 -32.50 0.79
C ALA A 263 2.99 -32.99 1.92
N ASN A 264 2.73 -34.16 2.53
CA ASN A 264 3.44 -34.67 3.72
C ASN A 264 3.41 -33.72 4.94
N ALA A 265 2.39 -32.86 5.02
CA ALA A 265 2.21 -31.87 6.09
C ALA A 265 1.32 -32.36 7.24
N HIS A 266 0.44 -33.33 6.98
CA HIS A 266 -0.59 -33.76 7.94
C HIS A 266 -0.05 -34.20 9.31
N GLU A 267 1.05 -34.97 9.32
CA GLU A 267 1.62 -35.50 10.57
C GLU A 267 2.10 -34.38 11.50
N PHE A 268 2.82 -33.39 10.96
CA PHE A 268 3.29 -32.28 11.76
C PHE A 268 2.12 -31.41 12.22
N ILE A 269 1.15 -31.12 11.32
CA ILE A 269 0.00 -30.28 11.67
C ILE A 269 -0.77 -30.93 12.81
N SER A 270 -1.04 -32.23 12.72
CA SER A 270 -1.79 -32.99 13.73
C SER A 270 -1.06 -33.11 15.06
N SER A 271 0.28 -32.99 15.06
CA SER A 271 1.08 -32.98 16.29
C SER A 271 1.02 -31.64 17.05
N LEU A 272 0.56 -30.56 16.40
CA LEU A 272 0.42 -29.25 17.04
C LEU A 272 -0.75 -29.27 18.04
N PRO A 273 -0.67 -28.52 19.16
CA PRO A 273 -1.72 -28.50 20.18
C PRO A 273 -3.11 -28.12 19.65
N GLN A 274 -3.16 -27.30 18.60
CA GLN A 274 -4.41 -26.85 17.96
C GLN A 274 -4.61 -27.45 16.56
N GLY A 275 -3.78 -28.40 16.14
CA GLY A 275 -3.92 -29.02 14.82
C GLY A 275 -3.93 -27.98 13.70
N TYR A 276 -4.94 -28.09 12.84
CA TYR A 276 -5.20 -27.17 11.71
C TYR A 276 -5.65 -25.77 12.13
N ASP A 277 -6.13 -25.60 13.37
CA ASP A 277 -6.55 -24.31 13.93
C ASP A 277 -5.36 -23.52 14.52
N THR A 278 -4.14 -24.07 14.43
CA THR A 278 -2.93 -23.36 14.87
C THR A 278 -2.71 -22.10 14.04
N LEU A 279 -2.54 -20.95 14.70
CA LEU A 279 -2.19 -19.68 14.06
C LEU A 279 -0.73 -19.69 13.60
N VAL A 280 -0.47 -19.36 12.33
CA VAL A 280 0.89 -19.39 11.77
C VAL A 280 1.72 -18.13 12.14
N GLY A 281 1.04 -17.05 12.52
CA GLY A 281 1.64 -15.74 12.83
C GLY A 281 1.98 -14.92 11.58
N GLU A 282 2.45 -13.68 11.77
CA GLU A 282 2.85 -12.80 10.67
C GLU A 282 3.91 -13.50 9.80
N LYS A 283 3.64 -13.66 8.50
CA LYS A 283 4.50 -14.38 7.52
C LYS A 283 4.90 -15.81 7.98
N GLY A 284 4.04 -16.47 8.76
CA GLY A 284 4.26 -17.84 9.23
C GLY A 284 5.41 -17.99 10.24
N VAL A 285 5.87 -16.93 10.90
CA VAL A 285 7.07 -16.90 11.75
C VAL A 285 7.17 -18.00 12.83
N GLN A 286 6.06 -18.67 13.16
CA GLN A 286 6.01 -19.76 14.13
C GLN A 286 6.36 -21.15 13.54
N LEU A 287 6.49 -21.26 12.21
CA LEU A 287 6.81 -22.50 11.52
C LEU A 287 8.25 -22.49 10.97
N SER A 288 8.88 -23.66 10.88
CA SER A 288 10.16 -23.82 10.20
C SER A 288 10.02 -23.62 8.69
N GLY A 289 11.11 -23.30 7.98
CA GLY A 289 11.07 -23.05 6.53
C GLY A 289 10.50 -24.22 5.73
N GLY A 290 10.87 -25.46 6.07
CA GLY A 290 10.34 -26.66 5.42
C GLY A 290 8.92 -27.05 5.83
N GLN A 291 8.37 -26.49 6.91
CA GLN A 291 6.95 -26.64 7.27
C GLN A 291 6.07 -25.57 6.62
N LYS A 292 6.66 -24.41 6.28
CA LYS A 292 5.97 -23.38 5.51
C LYS A 292 5.83 -23.74 4.04
N GLN A 293 6.84 -24.43 3.51
CA GLN A 293 6.87 -24.96 2.15
C GLN A 293 6.01 -26.21 2.06
#